data_AF-A0A8S3IU97-F1
#
_entry.id   AF-A0A8S3IU97-F1
#
_cell.length_a   1.000
_cell.length_b   1.000
_cell.length_c   1.000
_cell.angle_alpha   90.00
_cell.angle_beta   90.00
_cell.angle_gamma   90.00
#
_symmetry.space_group_name_H-M   'P 1'
#
loop_
_entity.id
_entity.type
_entity.pdbx_description
1 polymer ?
#
loop_
_entity_poly.entity_id
_entity_poly.type
_entity_poly.pdbx_seq_one_letter_code
_entity_poly.pdbx_strand_id
1 'polypeptide(L)'
;IKAIKINMSDRDYLPLSTTLVKTLTDKLYEKRKTAALEIEKMVREFMTVQNYEQIERICKILSEYFVLSQNGNFRRGGLIGIAALAIACGK
;
A
#
# COMPACT_ATOMS: atom_id res chain seq x y z
N ILE A 1 6.89 -3.50 -25.30
CA ILE A 1 6.41 -3.55 -23.89
C ILE A 1 7.16 -2.45 -23.15
N LYS A 2 6.57 -1.25 -23.07
CA LYS A 2 7.24 -0.06 -22.55
C LYS A 2 7.27 -0.21 -21.03
N ALA A 3 8.44 -0.44 -20.46
CA ALA A 3 8.62 -0.33 -19.02
C ALA A 3 8.29 1.13 -18.66
N ILE A 4 7.10 1.36 -18.13
CA ILE A 4 6.70 2.65 -17.62
C ILE A 4 7.54 2.85 -16.38
N LYS A 5 8.68 3.54 -16.55
CA LYS A 5 9.48 4.04 -15.46
C LYS A 5 8.67 5.18 -14.84
N ILE A 6 7.73 4.83 -13.97
CA ILE A 6 6.92 5.82 -13.28
C ILE A 6 7.85 6.52 -12.27
N ASN A 7 8.35 7.69 -12.65
CA ASN A 7 9.03 8.59 -11.72
C ASN A 7 7.94 9.23 -10.85
N MET A 8 7.55 8.56 -9.77
CA MET A 8 6.54 9.08 -8.85
C MET A 8 7.16 9.96 -7.77
N SER A 9 6.52 11.10 -7.56
CA SER A 9 6.79 12.07 -6.50
C SER A 9 5.96 11.71 -5.25
N ASP A 10 6.32 12.21 -4.06
CA ASP A 10 5.61 11.93 -2.79
C ASP A 10 4.07 12.10 -2.86
N ARG A 11 3.55 12.86 -3.83
CA ARG A 11 2.12 13.08 -4.06
C ARG A 11 1.38 11.92 -4.72
N ASP A 12 2.07 11.05 -5.45
CA ASP A 12 1.41 9.95 -6.16
C ASP A 12 1.10 8.75 -5.25
N TYR A 13 1.67 8.74 -4.04
CA TYR A 13 1.35 7.74 -3.01
C TYR A 13 0.09 8.07 -2.23
N LEU A 14 -0.50 9.27 -2.40
CA LEU A 14 -1.76 9.64 -1.74
C LEU A 14 -2.84 8.58 -1.99
N PRO A 15 -3.56 8.12 -0.95
CA PRO A 15 -3.59 8.62 0.45
C PRO A 15 -2.49 8.07 1.39
N LEU A 16 -1.59 7.20 0.92
CA LEU A 16 -0.49 6.65 1.73
C LEU A 16 0.61 7.69 1.93
N SER A 17 1.01 7.90 3.19
CA SER A 17 2.17 8.72 3.54
C SER A 17 3.46 8.03 3.08
N THR A 18 4.46 8.82 2.66
CA THR A 18 5.75 8.28 2.23
C THR A 18 6.53 7.65 3.37
N THR A 19 6.26 8.04 4.62
CA THR A 19 6.75 7.33 5.82
C THR A 19 6.16 5.92 5.90
N LEU A 20 4.88 5.77 5.57
CA LEU A 20 4.20 4.48 5.62
C LEU A 20 4.72 3.56 4.51
N VAL A 21 4.93 4.09 3.31
CA VAL A 21 5.59 3.38 2.19
C VAL A 21 7.01 2.92 2.58
N LYS A 22 7.80 3.78 3.22
CA LYS A 22 9.15 3.42 3.70
C LYS A 22 9.11 2.31 4.75
N THR A 23 8.17 2.39 5.69
CA THR A 23 8.02 1.40 6.78
C THR A 23 7.51 0.06 6.24
N LEU A 24 6.61 0.08 5.26
CA LEU A 24 6.07 -1.10 4.58
C LEU A 24 7.15 -1.83 3.76
N THR A 25 8.16 -1.11 3.27
CA THR A 25 9.27 -1.65 2.48
C THR A 25 10.56 -1.80 3.28
N ASP A 26 10.48 -1.72 4.61
CA ASP A 26 11.62 -1.87 5.50
C ASP A 26 12.17 -3.32 5.47
N LYS A 27 13.46 -3.49 5.76
CA LYS A 27 14.10 -4.80 5.86
C LYS A 27 13.54 -5.60 7.04
N LEU A 28 13.13 -4.93 8.12
CA LEU A 28 12.58 -5.57 9.31
C LEU A 28 11.12 -5.97 9.10
N TYR A 29 10.81 -7.24 9.33
CA TYR A 29 9.45 -7.76 9.19
C TYR A 29 8.44 -7.08 10.13
N GLU A 30 8.82 -6.85 11.39
CA GLU A 30 7.96 -6.19 12.39
C GLU A 30 7.48 -4.81 11.92
N LYS A 31 8.36 -4.02 11.30
CA LYS A 31 7.99 -2.71 10.75
C LYS A 31 6.98 -2.85 9.60
N ARG A 32 7.16 -3.84 8.71
CA ARG A 32 6.19 -4.09 7.63
C ARG A 32 4.82 -4.46 8.19
N LYS A 33 4.79 -5.25 9.26
CA LYS A 33 3.55 -5.64 9.94
C LYS A 33 2.86 -4.44 10.58
N THR A 34 3.61 -3.56 11.26
CA THR A 34 3.07 -2.32 11.83
C THR A 34 2.46 -1.42 10.74
N ALA A 35 3.16 -1.22 9.63
CA ALA A 35 2.63 -0.43 8.50
C ALA A 35 1.37 -1.06 7.90
N ALA A 36 1.30 -2.39 7.81
CA ALA A 36 0.13 -3.09 7.32
C ALA A 36 -1.11 -2.90 8.20
N LEU A 37 -0.94 -2.98 9.53
CA LEU A 37 -2.01 -2.72 10.49
C LEU A 37 -2.52 -1.27 10.39
N GLU A 38 -1.62 -0.33 10.12
CA GLU A 38 -1.97 1.07 9.90
C GLU A 38 -2.77 1.27 8.60
N ILE A 39 -2.39 0.58 7.51
CA ILE A 39 -3.19 0.53 6.26
C ILE A 39 -4.57 -0.06 6.54
N GLU A 40 -4.65 -1.18 7.27
CA GLU A 40 -5.92 -1.83 7.60
C GLU A 40 -6.87 -0.87 8.35
N LYS A 41 -6.32 -0.12 9.32
CA LYS A 41 -7.09 0.89 10.07
C LYS A 41 -7.57 2.02 9.15
N MET A 42 -6.67 2.56 8.33
CA MET A 42 -6.99 3.64 7.38
C MET A 42 -8.07 3.22 6.38
N VAL A 43 -7.99 2.00 5.84
CA VAL A 43 -8.99 1.45 4.91
C VAL A 43 -10.35 1.30 5.60
N ARG A 44 -10.40 0.82 6.84
CA ARG A 44 -11.65 0.75 7.62
C ARG A 44 -12.27 2.11 7.88
N GLU A 45 -11.46 3.12 8.18
CA GLU A 45 -11.93 4.50 8.32
C GLU A 45 -12.53 4.99 6.99
N PHE A 46 -11.86 4.76 5.86
CA PHE A 46 -12.39 5.10 4.53
C PHE A 46 -13.68 4.34 4.19
N MET A 47 -13.82 3.08 4.58
CA MET A 47 -15.07 2.33 4.41
C MET A 47 -16.21 2.94 5.25
N THR A 48 -15.91 3.40 6.45
CA THR A 48 -16.89 4.02 7.36
C THR A 48 -17.44 5.33 6.76
N VAL A 49 -16.58 6.12 6.12
CA VAL A 49 -16.99 7.34 5.39
C VAL A 49 -17.45 7.08 3.95
N GLN A 50 -17.59 5.80 3.54
CA GLN A 50 -17.97 5.36 2.19
C GLN A 50 -17.07 5.93 1.07
N ASN A 51 -15.80 6.19 1.38
CA ASN A 51 -14.82 6.70 0.43
C ASN A 51 -14.11 5.55 -0.29
N TYR A 52 -14.84 4.88 -1.17
CA TYR A 52 -14.34 3.73 -1.94
C TYR A 52 -13.28 4.11 -2.99
N GLU A 53 -13.28 5.35 -3.47
CA GLU A 53 -12.29 5.87 -4.42
C GLU A 53 -10.87 5.78 -3.85
N GLN A 54 -10.71 6.18 -2.58
CA GLN A 54 -9.40 6.15 -1.92
C GLN A 54 -8.93 4.71 -1.66
N ILE A 55 -9.85 3.79 -1.36
CA ILE A 55 -9.55 2.37 -1.18
C ILE A 55 -9.08 1.75 -2.49
N GLU A 56 -9.78 2.03 -3.60
CA GLU A 56 -9.38 1.58 -4.93
C GLU A 56 -8.01 2.13 -5.32
N ARG A 57 -7.74 3.41 -4.98
CA ARG A 57 -6.44 4.04 -5.22
C ARG A 57 -5.31 3.36 -4.44
N ILE A 58 -5.51 3.05 -3.15
CA ILE A 58 -4.56 2.27 -2.35
C ILE A 58 -4.29 0.90 -2.98
N CYS A 59 -5.35 0.20 -3.40
CA CYS A 59 -5.26 -1.12 -4.03
C CYS A 59 -4.41 -1.09 -5.31
N LYS A 60 -4.70 -0.13 -6.20
CA LYS A 60 -3.92 0.11 -7.42
C LYS A 60 -2.47 0.42 -7.09
N ILE A 61 -2.23 1.25 -6.07
CA ILE A 61 -0.87 1.63 -5.70
C ILE A 61 -0.07 0.40 -5.25
N LEU A 62 -0.63 -0.41 -4.34
CA LEU A 62 0.04 -1.61 -3.83
C LEU A 62 0.24 -2.66 -4.93
N SER A 63 -0.74 -2.84 -5.82
CA SER A 63 -0.64 -3.84 -6.89
C SER A 63 0.35 -3.42 -7.98
N GLU A 64 0.16 -2.23 -8.56
CA GLU A 64 0.94 -1.80 -9.72
C GLU A 64 2.35 -1.30 -9.36
N TYR A 65 2.53 -0.65 -8.21
CA TYR A 65 3.85 -0.10 -7.84
C TYR A 65 4.65 -1.00 -6.92
N PHE A 66 4.01 -1.74 -6.01
CA PHE A 66 4.75 -2.57 -5.06
C PHE A 66 4.92 -3.99 -5.59
N VAL A 67 3.83 -4.67 -5.96
CA VAL A 67 3.90 -6.08 -6.40
C VAL A 67 4.66 -6.23 -7.72
N LEU A 68 4.53 -5.29 -8.66
CA LEU A 68 5.29 -5.31 -9.92
C LEU A 68 6.69 -4.68 -9.81
N SER A 69 7.10 -4.22 -8.63
CA SER A 69 8.42 -3.61 -8.44
C SER A 69 9.55 -4.62 -8.65
N GLN A 70 10.67 -4.17 -9.22
CA GLN A 70 11.90 -4.97 -9.27
C GLN A 70 12.50 -5.18 -7.88
N ASN A 71 12.22 -4.28 -6.92
CA ASN A 71 12.74 -4.36 -5.56
C ASN A 71 11.96 -5.40 -4.73
N GLY A 72 12.66 -6.42 -4.24
CA GLY A 72 12.06 -7.49 -3.45
C GLY A 72 11.37 -7.01 -2.16
N ASN A 73 11.84 -5.93 -1.55
CA ASN A 73 11.21 -5.36 -0.35
C ASN A 73 9.89 -4.66 -0.68
N PHE A 74 9.82 -3.98 -1.83
CA PHE A 74 8.58 -3.40 -2.32
C PHE A 74 7.55 -4.48 -2.59
N ARG A 75 7.91 -5.57 -3.30
CA ARG A 75 6.99 -6.69 -3.53
C ARG A 75 6.45 -7.29 -2.24
N ARG A 76 7.34 -7.53 -1.26
CA ARG A 76 6.95 -8.05 0.06
C ARG A 76 6.02 -7.09 0.80
N GLY A 77 6.31 -5.80 0.78
CA GLY A 77 5.45 -4.77 1.37
C GLY A 77 4.08 -4.67 0.70
N GLY A 78 4.05 -4.71 -0.63
CA GLY A 78 2.81 -4.69 -1.42
C GLY A 78 1.89 -5.86 -1.12
N LEU A 79 2.43 -7.08 -1.06
CA LEU A 79 1.66 -8.29 -0.74
C LEU A 79 1.04 -8.21 0.67
N ILE A 80 1.81 -7.77 1.67
CA ILE A 80 1.32 -7.61 3.04
C ILE A 80 0.25 -6.50 3.08
N GLY A 81 0.47 -5.38 2.38
CA GLY A 81 -0.51 -4.29 2.29
C GLY A 81 -1.83 -4.73 1.63
N ILE A 82 -1.77 -5.53 0.57
CA ILE A 82 -2.96 -6.10 -0.08
C ILE A 82 -3.69 -7.05 0.87
N ALA A 83 -2.96 -7.88 1.62
CA ALA A 83 -3.58 -8.73 2.63
C ALA A 83 -4.31 -7.90 3.70
N ALA A 84 -3.69 -6.82 4.20
CA ALA A 84 -4.31 -5.89 5.14
C ALA A 84 -5.56 -5.20 4.54
N LEU A 85 -5.49 -4.76 3.28
CA LEU A 85 -6.63 -4.21 2.55
C LEU A 85 -7.79 -5.23 2.45
N ALA A 86 -7.50 -6.47 2.07
CA ALA A 86 -8.49 -7.53 1.96
C ALA A 86 -9.14 -7.87 3.30
N ILE A 87 -8.36 -7.88 4.39
CA ILE A 87 -8.87 -8.07 5.76
C ILE A 87 -9.77 -6.90 6.16
N ALA A 88 -9.40 -5.67 5.83
CA ALA A 88 -10.21 -4.49 6.12
C ALA A 88 -11.54 -4.48 5.35
N CYS A 89 -11.56 -4.98 4.10
CA CYS A 89 -12.77 -5.04 3.27
C CYS A 89 -13.69 -6.23 3.57
N GLY A 90 -13.16 -7.35 4.04
CA GLY A 90 -13.91 -8.60 4.24
C GLY A 90 -14.44 -8.83 5.66
N LYS A 91 -14.14 -7.94 6.60
CA LYS A 91 -14.69 -7.94 7.97
C LYS A 91 -15.75 -6.87 8.12
#